data_AF-A0A0D8ZYD1-F1
#
_entry.id   AF-A0A0D8ZYD1-F1
#
_cell.length_a   1.000
_cell.length_b   1.000
_cell.length_c   1.000
_cell.angle_alpha   90.00
_cell.angle_beta   90.00
_cell.angle_gamma   90.00
#
_symmetry.space_group_name_H-M   'P 1'
#
loop_
_entity.id
_entity.type
_entity.pdbx_description
1 polymer ?
#
loop_
_entity_poly.entity_id
_entity_poly.type
_entity_poly.pdbx_seq_one_letter_code
_entity_poly.pdbx_strand_id
1 'polypeptide(L)'
;MTPQEFQTYINHQRLEIEATNRIADAIEKLTAMMEKMLKVSDTLERIALLIDRMLPAKAPDVVFDISQFATFDWASIGVVVVQKDESGPTVVNWRGQPFFRRSPNNKFAAAIWFSRCIGKDERGENTYERLCTFKSLGHIEVEPISDKVKADLSRSPRI
;
A
#
# COMPACT_ATOMS: atom_id res chain seq x y z
N MET A 1 -43.88 -58.36 -0.72
CA MET A 1 -42.66 -57.92 -1.40
C MET A 1 -42.23 -59.02 -2.35
N THR A 2 -42.15 -58.73 -3.63
CA THR A 2 -41.69 -59.67 -4.67
C THR A 2 -40.15 -59.70 -4.71
N PRO A 3 -39.55 -60.76 -5.28
CA PRO A 3 -38.09 -60.79 -5.48
C PRO A 3 -37.55 -59.59 -6.28
N GLN A 4 -38.33 -59.08 -7.25
CA GLN A 4 -37.97 -57.89 -8.01
C GLN A 4 -38.00 -56.61 -7.17
N GLU A 5 -39.03 -56.42 -6.33
CA GLU A 5 -39.12 -55.27 -5.43
C GLU A 5 -37.96 -55.25 -4.42
N PHE A 6 -37.59 -56.42 -3.89
CA PHE A 6 -36.44 -56.56 -3.00
C PHE A 6 -35.12 -56.22 -3.72
N GLN A 7 -34.91 -56.72 -4.94
CA GLN A 7 -33.70 -56.41 -5.69
C GLN A 7 -33.59 -54.91 -6.03
N THR A 8 -34.71 -54.27 -6.37
CA THR A 8 -34.77 -52.81 -6.58
C THR A 8 -34.41 -52.04 -5.31
N TYR A 9 -34.94 -52.46 -4.16
CA TYR A 9 -34.60 -51.85 -2.87
C TYR A 9 -33.10 -51.97 -2.56
N ILE A 10 -32.50 -53.15 -2.75
CA ILE A 10 -31.06 -53.36 -2.53
C ILE A 10 -30.21 -52.50 -3.48
N ASN A 11 -30.60 -52.40 -4.75
CA ASN A 11 -29.90 -51.56 -5.73
C ASN A 11 -29.99 -50.08 -5.34
N HIS A 12 -31.14 -49.61 -4.86
CA HIS A 12 -31.32 -48.24 -4.38
C HIS A 12 -30.42 -47.94 -3.17
N GLN A 13 -30.44 -48.80 -2.15
CA GLN A 13 -29.59 -48.66 -0.97
C GLN A 13 -28.11 -48.62 -1.34
N ARG A 14 -27.69 -49.45 -2.30
CA ARG A 14 -26.31 -49.44 -2.78
C ARG A 14 -25.93 -48.11 -3.45
N LEU A 15 -26.81 -47.55 -4.29
CA LEU A 15 -26.56 -46.25 -4.93
C LEU A 15 -26.47 -45.11 -3.91
N GLU A 16 -27.30 -45.12 -2.87
CA GLU A 16 -27.26 -44.13 -1.78
C GLU A 16 -25.94 -44.21 -1.00
N ILE A 17 -25.46 -45.44 -0.71
CA ILE A 17 -24.17 -45.66 -0.05
C ILE A 17 -23.01 -45.17 -0.95
N GLU A 18 -23.04 -45.49 -2.25
CA GLU A 18 -22.01 -45.03 -3.19
C GLU A 18 -21.98 -43.50 -3.32
N ALA A 19 -23.14 -42.84 -3.34
CA ALA A 19 -23.24 -41.38 -3.35
C ALA A 19 -22.67 -40.77 -2.06
N THR A 20 -23.02 -41.36 -0.91
CA THR A 20 -22.53 -40.91 0.41
C THR A 20 -21.01 -41.04 0.51
N ASN A 21 -20.43 -42.14 0.02
CA ASN A 21 -18.98 -42.34 0.00
C ASN A 21 -18.28 -41.31 -0.90
N ARG A 22 -18.84 -41.00 -2.07
CA ARG A 22 -18.28 -39.94 -2.96
C ARG A 22 -18.31 -38.56 -2.30
N ILE A 23 -19.38 -38.26 -1.54
CA ILE A 23 -19.48 -37.00 -0.79
C ILE A 23 -18.43 -36.97 0.32
N ALA A 24 -18.24 -38.05 1.05
CA ALA A 24 -17.22 -38.14 2.09
C ALA A 24 -15.81 -37.89 1.53
N ASP A 25 -15.46 -38.54 0.41
CA ASP A 25 -14.17 -38.33 -0.28
C ASP A 25 -13.99 -36.87 -0.74
N ALA A 26 -15.07 -36.22 -1.19
CA ALA A 26 -15.03 -34.83 -1.62
C ALA A 26 -14.81 -33.87 -0.44
N ILE A 27 -15.45 -34.13 0.70
CA ILE A 27 -15.29 -33.35 1.93
C ILE A 27 -13.86 -33.45 2.45
N GLU A 28 -13.27 -34.65 2.45
CA GLU A 28 -11.88 -34.85 2.88
C GLU A 28 -10.91 -34.05 2.00
N LYS A 29 -11.09 -34.10 0.67
CA LYS A 29 -10.29 -33.33 -0.28
C LYS A 29 -10.44 -31.81 -0.08
N LEU A 30 -11.65 -31.33 0.14
CA LEU A 30 -11.92 -29.91 0.39
C LEU A 30 -11.25 -29.44 1.68
N THR A 31 -11.31 -30.25 2.74
CA THR A 31 -10.67 -29.95 4.03
C THR A 31 -9.16 -29.83 3.87
N ALA A 32 -8.52 -30.80 3.19
CA ALA A 32 -7.09 -30.74 2.89
C ALA A 32 -6.70 -29.53 2.02
N MET A 33 -7.59 -29.11 1.11
CA MET A 33 -7.36 -27.92 0.28
C MET A 33 -7.45 -26.63 1.11
N MET A 34 -8.41 -26.53 2.03
CA MET A 34 -8.55 -25.39 2.94
C MET A 34 -7.33 -25.22 3.84
N GLU A 35 -6.79 -26.32 4.39
CA GLU A 35 -5.55 -26.28 5.18
C GLU A 35 -4.35 -25.76 4.38
N LYS A 36 -4.22 -26.20 3.12
CA LYS A 36 -3.17 -25.68 2.22
C LYS A 36 -3.36 -24.21 1.92
N MET A 37 -4.61 -23.78 1.69
CA MET A 37 -4.94 -22.37 1.41
C MET A 37 -4.59 -21.47 2.60
N LEU A 38 -4.88 -21.89 3.84
CA LEU A 38 -4.51 -21.17 5.06
C LEU A 38 -2.99 -21.02 5.19
N LYS A 39 -2.23 -22.09 4.92
CA LYS A 39 -0.75 -22.03 4.94
C LYS A 39 -0.18 -21.08 3.90
N VAL A 40 -0.78 -21.04 2.69
CA VAL A 40 -0.39 -20.08 1.65
C VAL A 40 -0.67 -18.65 2.10
N SER A 41 -1.82 -18.39 2.72
CA SER A 41 -2.17 -17.06 3.24
C SER A 41 -1.15 -16.56 4.27
N ASP A 42 -0.80 -17.37 5.27
CA ASP A 42 0.22 -17.01 6.30
C ASP A 42 1.59 -16.75 5.65
N THR A 43 1.95 -17.53 4.64
CA THR A 43 3.22 -17.35 3.93
C THR A 43 3.25 -16.03 3.17
N LEU A 44 2.15 -15.66 2.51
CA LEU A 44 2.04 -14.39 1.78
C LEU A 44 2.11 -13.19 2.74
N GLU A 45 1.47 -13.27 3.90
CA GLU A 45 1.56 -12.23 4.94
C GLU A 45 3.01 -12.04 5.43
N ARG A 46 3.73 -13.14 5.67
CA ARG A 46 5.15 -13.08 6.07
C ARG A 46 6.03 -12.47 4.98
N ILE A 47 5.79 -12.81 3.71
CA ILE A 47 6.53 -12.24 2.58
C ILE A 47 6.28 -10.74 2.47
N ALA A 48 5.04 -10.29 2.61
CA ALA A 48 4.71 -8.87 2.59
C ALA A 48 5.48 -8.10 3.68
N LEU A 49 5.52 -8.64 4.91
CA LEU A 49 6.29 -8.05 6.01
C LEU A 49 7.81 -8.00 5.75
N LEU A 50 8.37 -9.01 5.07
CA LEU A 50 9.79 -9.03 4.71
C LEU A 50 10.12 -8.03 3.60
N ILE A 51 9.26 -7.92 2.59
CA ILE A 51 9.42 -6.93 1.51
C ILE A 51 9.41 -5.51 2.08
N ASP A 52 8.49 -5.21 3.01
CA ASP A 52 8.42 -3.92 3.69
C ASP A 52 9.71 -3.58 4.45
N ARG A 53 10.43 -4.59 4.96
CA ARG A 53 11.72 -4.42 5.65
C ARG A 53 12.92 -4.26 4.71
N MET A 54 12.81 -4.73 3.47
CA MET A 54 13.91 -4.71 2.50
C MET A 54 13.94 -3.45 1.62
N LEU A 55 12.81 -2.75 1.47
CA LEU A 55 12.77 -1.51 0.71
C LEU A 55 13.48 -0.38 1.49
N PRO A 56 14.27 0.49 0.84
CA PRO A 56 14.98 1.57 1.54
C PRO A 56 13.99 2.39 2.38
N ALA A 57 14.30 2.43 3.68
CA ALA A 57 13.39 2.81 4.76
C ALA A 57 12.95 4.28 4.75
N LYS A 58 13.54 5.10 3.87
CA LYS A 58 13.34 6.53 3.86
C LYS A 58 12.11 6.93 3.04
N ALA A 59 11.21 7.67 3.66
CA ALA A 59 10.08 8.29 2.99
C ALA A 59 10.59 9.27 1.90
N PRO A 60 9.88 9.38 0.78
CA PRO A 60 10.40 10.01 -0.43
C PRO A 60 10.57 11.55 -0.34
N ASP A 61 10.02 12.21 0.69
CA ASP A 61 10.06 13.66 0.89
C ASP A 61 9.65 14.48 -0.36
N VAL A 62 8.57 14.06 -1.03
CA VAL A 62 8.13 14.66 -2.29
C VAL A 62 7.47 16.02 -2.05
N VAL A 63 7.70 16.98 -2.93
CA VAL A 63 7.08 18.30 -2.86
C VAL A 63 5.97 18.42 -3.91
N PHE A 64 4.81 18.88 -3.47
CA PHE A 64 3.63 19.19 -4.29
C PHE A 64 3.25 20.66 -4.13
N ASP A 65 2.50 21.17 -5.11
CA ASP A 65 1.92 22.50 -5.00
C ASP A 65 0.80 22.51 -3.95
N ILE A 66 0.75 23.55 -3.12
CA ILE A 66 -0.26 23.67 -2.06
C ILE A 66 -1.71 23.67 -2.58
N SER A 67 -1.93 24.15 -3.81
CA SER A 67 -3.25 24.11 -4.46
C SER A 67 -3.77 22.69 -4.66
N GLN A 68 -2.88 21.70 -4.78
CA GLN A 68 -3.25 20.30 -4.97
C GLN A 68 -3.76 19.65 -3.68
N PHE A 69 -3.45 20.20 -2.50
CA PHE A 69 -3.67 19.54 -1.21
C PHE A 69 -5.13 19.09 -1.00
N ALA A 70 -6.09 19.93 -1.36
CA ALA A 70 -7.52 19.66 -1.14
C ALA A 70 -8.05 18.50 -1.99
N THR A 71 -7.44 18.27 -3.16
CA THR A 71 -7.90 17.27 -4.15
C THR A 71 -6.83 16.24 -4.49
N PHE A 72 -5.77 16.14 -3.67
CA PHE A 72 -4.62 15.30 -3.97
C PHE A 72 -5.02 13.82 -3.94
N ASP A 73 -4.62 13.08 -4.98
CA ASP A 73 -4.80 11.62 -5.01
C ASP A 73 -3.70 10.93 -4.20
N TRP A 74 -3.98 10.68 -2.92
CA TRP A 74 -3.05 10.00 -2.01
C TRP A 74 -2.70 8.57 -2.45
N ALA A 75 -3.61 7.88 -3.15
CA ALA A 75 -3.35 6.53 -3.62
C ALA A 75 -2.26 6.49 -4.69
N SER A 76 -2.11 7.57 -5.48
CA SER A 76 -1.07 7.69 -6.51
C SER A 76 0.36 7.55 -5.98
N ILE A 77 0.59 7.84 -4.70
CA ILE A 77 1.89 7.70 -4.02
C ILE A 77 1.93 6.53 -3.03
N GLY A 78 0.95 5.62 -3.11
CA GLY A 78 0.85 4.45 -2.24
C GLY A 78 0.51 4.80 -0.79
N VAL A 79 -0.23 5.90 -0.58
CA VAL A 79 -0.61 6.38 0.75
C VAL A 79 -2.11 6.16 0.98
N VAL A 80 -2.44 5.70 2.19
CA VAL A 80 -3.82 5.53 2.64
C VAL A 80 -4.16 6.62 3.67
N VAL A 81 -5.25 7.36 3.45
CA VAL A 81 -5.73 8.34 4.45
C VAL A 81 -6.43 7.60 5.59
N VAL A 82 -5.94 7.77 6.82
CA VAL A 82 -6.46 7.09 8.01
C VAL A 82 -7.41 7.99 8.80
N GLN A 83 -7.07 9.28 8.90
CA GLN A 83 -7.88 10.28 9.59
C GLN A 83 -7.94 11.57 8.79
N LYS A 84 -9.06 12.29 8.93
CA LYS A 84 -9.31 13.58 8.29
C LYS A 84 -10.05 14.52 9.23
N ASP A 85 -9.88 15.82 9.01
CA ASP A 85 -10.69 16.89 9.59
C ASP A 85 -11.28 17.78 8.48
N GLU A 86 -11.87 18.91 8.86
CA GLU A 86 -12.48 19.87 7.94
C GLU A 86 -11.50 20.42 6.89
N SER A 87 -10.20 20.42 7.19
CA SER A 87 -9.14 20.90 6.30
C SER A 87 -8.50 19.79 5.48
N GLY A 88 -8.92 18.52 5.63
CA GLY A 88 -8.41 17.38 4.86
C GLY A 88 -7.69 16.34 5.73
N PRO A 89 -6.80 15.51 5.14
CA PRO A 89 -6.12 14.43 5.86
C PRO A 89 -5.30 14.95 7.04
N THR A 90 -5.38 14.26 8.19
CA THR A 90 -4.62 14.57 9.41
C THR A 90 -3.60 13.48 9.74
N VAL A 91 -3.94 12.22 9.43
CA VAL A 91 -3.06 11.06 9.55
C VAL A 91 -3.14 10.25 8.26
N VAL A 92 -1.97 9.91 7.72
CA VAL A 92 -1.84 9.06 6.54
C VAL A 92 -0.91 7.89 6.83
N ASN A 93 -1.16 6.75 6.21
CA ASN A 93 -0.33 5.56 6.33
C ASN A 93 0.44 5.34 5.03
N TRP A 94 1.75 5.20 5.13
CA TRP A 94 2.63 4.83 4.02
C TRP A 94 3.47 3.64 4.46
N ARG A 95 3.33 2.50 3.76
CA ARG A 95 4.03 1.24 4.08
C ARG A 95 3.91 0.83 5.55
N GLY A 96 2.69 0.87 6.09
CA GLY A 96 2.40 0.52 7.47
C GLY A 96 2.80 1.58 8.51
N GLN A 97 3.46 2.68 8.12
CA GLN A 97 3.92 3.71 9.05
C GLN A 97 2.98 4.93 9.04
N PRO A 98 2.52 5.41 10.20
CA PRO A 98 1.70 6.61 10.27
C PRO A 98 2.55 7.88 10.15
N PHE A 99 2.10 8.79 9.29
CA PHE A 99 2.62 10.15 9.14
C PHE A 99 1.53 11.16 9.54
N PHE A 100 1.94 12.20 10.25
CA PHE A 100 1.04 13.18 10.84
C PHE A 100 1.16 14.52 10.12
N ARG A 101 0.02 15.15 9.85
CA ARG A 101 -0.03 16.50 9.26
C ARG A 101 0.62 17.51 10.20
N ARG A 102 1.50 18.34 9.65
CA ARG A 102 2.12 19.49 10.29
C ARG A 102 1.82 20.73 9.45
N SER A 103 1.40 21.80 10.11
CA SER A 103 1.19 23.11 9.48
C SER A 103 1.54 24.18 10.50
N PRO A 104 2.78 24.68 10.50
CA PRO A 104 3.22 25.68 11.46
C PRO A 104 2.54 27.02 11.13
N ASN A 105 2.07 27.71 12.16
CA ASN A 105 1.69 29.11 12.02
C ASN A 105 2.97 29.96 12.19
N ASN A 106 3.64 30.30 11.09
CA ASN A 106 4.87 31.08 11.12
C ASN A 106 4.88 32.17 10.04
N LYS A 107 5.87 33.07 10.10
CA LYS A 107 6.06 34.18 9.15
C LYS A 107 6.52 33.76 7.74
N PHE A 108 6.68 32.46 7.48
CA PHE A 108 7.17 31.94 6.21
C PHE A 108 6.01 31.52 5.30
N ALA A 109 6.32 31.11 4.07
CA ALA A 109 5.32 30.68 3.10
C ALA A 109 4.46 29.54 3.67
N ALA A 110 3.15 29.58 3.37
CA ALA A 110 2.20 28.56 3.79
C ALA A 110 2.66 27.18 3.33
N ALA A 111 2.74 26.25 4.29
CA ALA A 111 3.15 24.88 4.04
C ALA A 111 2.40 23.89 4.92
N ILE A 112 2.11 22.73 4.35
CA ILE A 112 1.58 21.55 5.02
C ILE A 112 2.53 20.41 4.71
N TRP A 113 2.96 19.64 5.71
CA TRP A 113 3.75 18.44 5.44
C TRP A 113 3.35 17.28 6.33
N PHE A 114 3.67 16.08 5.88
CA PHE A 114 3.41 14.85 6.64
C PHE A 114 4.74 14.27 7.11
N SER A 115 4.92 14.20 8.42
CA SER A 115 6.15 13.67 9.02
C SER A 115 5.87 12.70 10.16
N ARG A 116 6.87 11.87 10.46
CA ARG A 116 6.88 10.98 11.63
C ARG A 116 8.22 11.07 12.35
N CYS A 117 8.21 10.82 13.65
CA CYS A 117 9.44 10.72 14.44
C CYS A 117 10.07 9.35 14.18
N ILE A 118 11.36 9.31 13.85
CA ILE A 118 12.13 8.07 13.60
C ILE A 118 13.12 7.74 14.71
N GLY A 119 13.10 8.50 15.80
CA GLY A 119 13.96 8.31 16.95
C GLY A 119 14.54 9.63 17.43
N LYS A 120 15.62 9.53 18.20
CA LYS A 120 16.37 10.68 18.69
C LYS A 120 17.79 10.65 18.14
N ASP A 121 18.36 11.83 17.91
CA ASP A 121 19.78 11.96 17.58
C ASP A 121 20.67 11.83 18.83
N GLU A 122 21.98 11.96 18.64
CA GLU A 122 22.99 11.88 19.70
C GLU A 122 22.82 12.96 20.79
N ARG A 123 22.04 14.01 20.52
CA ARG A 123 21.74 15.11 21.45
C ARG A 123 20.42 14.90 22.18
N GLY A 124 19.69 13.82 21.87
CA GLY A 124 18.38 13.53 22.44
C GLY A 124 17.22 14.27 21.77
N GLU A 125 17.48 14.97 20.66
CA GLU A 125 16.48 15.70 19.89
C GLU A 125 15.75 14.76 18.92
N ASN A 126 14.45 15.02 18.70
CA ASN A 126 13.64 14.16 17.84
C ASN A 126 14.07 14.29 16.37
N THR A 127 14.43 13.17 15.76
CA THR A 127 14.69 13.07 14.33
C THR A 127 13.38 12.76 13.62
N TYR A 128 13.06 13.54 12.59
CA TYR A 128 11.86 13.36 11.80
C TYR A 128 12.17 12.95 10.37
N GLU A 129 11.30 12.11 9.85
CA GLU A 129 11.23 11.76 8.45
C GLU A 129 9.99 12.39 7.84
N ARG A 130 10.13 12.93 6.62
CA ARG A 130 9.06 13.59 5.90
C ARG A 130 8.65 12.79 4.67
N LEU A 131 7.35 12.56 4.53
CA LEU A 131 6.74 11.85 3.41
C LEU A 131 6.52 12.77 2.22
N CYS A 132 5.84 13.89 2.46
CA CYS A 132 5.59 14.90 1.45
C CYS A 132 5.39 16.29 2.05
N THR A 133 5.54 17.31 1.21
CA THR A 133 5.29 18.72 1.53
C THR A 133 4.40 19.34 0.46
N PHE A 134 3.33 19.99 0.88
CA PHE A 134 2.52 20.90 0.09
C PHE A 134 2.95 22.31 0.44
N LYS A 135 3.52 23.04 -0.52
CA LYS A 135 3.90 24.45 -0.33
C LYS A 135 3.61 25.22 -1.60
N SER A 136 3.48 26.54 -1.48
CA SER A 136 3.40 27.37 -2.69
C SER A 136 4.69 27.19 -3.48
N LEU A 137 4.58 26.70 -4.71
CA LEU A 137 5.70 26.62 -5.65
C LEU A 137 5.82 27.89 -6.48
N GLY A 138 5.28 29.01 -5.95
CA GLY A 138 5.02 30.27 -6.65
C GLY A 138 6.02 30.52 -7.78
N HIS A 139 5.49 30.74 -9.00
CA HIS A 139 6.21 30.92 -10.26
C HIS A 139 7.71 30.71 -10.08
N ILE A 140 8.19 29.48 -10.29
CA ILE A 140 9.61 29.28 -10.53
C ILE A 140 9.88 30.12 -11.78
N GLU A 141 10.34 31.37 -11.60
CA GLU A 141 11.04 32.10 -12.63
C GLU A 141 12.29 31.27 -12.88
N VAL A 142 12.16 30.32 -13.80
CA VAL A 142 13.29 29.57 -14.31
C VAL A 142 14.14 30.61 -15.01
N GLU A 143 15.23 31.01 -14.36
CA GLU A 143 16.21 31.87 -15.00
C GLU A 143 16.61 31.20 -16.32
N PRO A 144 16.57 31.95 -17.44
CA PRO A 144 16.89 31.38 -18.73
C PRO A 144 18.30 30.76 -18.68
N ILE A 145 18.43 29.59 -19.28
CA ILE A 145 19.71 28.87 -19.36
C ILE A 145 20.80 29.84 -19.83
N SER A 146 21.91 29.92 -19.09
CA SER A 146 22.95 30.91 -19.39
C SER A 146 23.50 30.71 -20.80
N ASP A 147 23.90 31.79 -21.46
CA ASP A 147 24.41 31.71 -22.84
C ASP A 147 25.66 30.84 -22.96
N LYS A 148 26.43 30.72 -21.88
CA LYS A 148 27.57 29.79 -21.79
C LYS A 148 27.12 28.33 -21.90
N VAL A 149 26.04 27.96 -21.22
CA VAL A 149 25.49 26.60 -21.27
C VAL A 149 24.83 26.33 -22.63
N LYS A 150 24.17 27.33 -23.24
CA LYS A 150 23.66 27.21 -24.63
C LYS A 150 24.79 26.93 -25.62
N ALA A 151 25.92 27.61 -25.46
CA ALA A 151 27.09 27.42 -26.33
C ALA A 151 27.65 26.01 -26.20
N ASP A 152 27.76 25.45 -24.99
CA ASP A 152 28.23 24.06 -24.79
C ASP A 152 27.23 23.01 -25.31
N LEU A 153 25.92 23.25 -25.16
CA LEU A 153 24.89 22.38 -25.75
C LEU A 153 24.96 22.36 -27.29
N SER A 154 25.29 23.50 -27.92
CA SER A 154 25.46 23.58 -29.38
C SER A 154 26.75 22.92 -29.89
N ARG A 155 27.71 22.66 -29.00
CA ARG A 155 29.02 22.04 -29.31
C ARG A 155 29.07 20.55 -29.01
N SER A 156 28.11 20.04 -28.24
CA SER A 156 27.98 18.61 -27.98
C SER A 156 27.44 17.90 -29.23
N PRO A 157 28.12 16.88 -29.77
CA PRO A 157 27.57 16.08 -30.87
C PRO A 157 26.30 15.38 -30.41
N ARG A 158 25.24 15.46 -31.22
CA ARG A 158 24.01 14.68 -30.99
C ARG A 158 24.36 13.20 -31.20
N ILE A 159 24.11 12.38 -30.18
CA ILE A 159 24.16 10.92 -30.25
C ILE A 159 22.94 10.43 -31.04
#